data_AF-A0A920E4Z8-F1
#
_entry.id   AF-A0A920E4Z8-F1
#
_cell.length_a   1.000
_cell.length_b   1.000
_cell.length_c   1.000
_cell.angle_alpha   90.00
_cell.angle_beta   90.00
_cell.angle_gamma   90.00
#
_symmetry.space_group_name_H-M   'P 1'
#
loop_
_entity.id
_entity.type
_entity.pdbx_description
1 polymer ?
#
loop_
_entity_poly.entity_id
_entity_poly.type
_entity_poly.pdbx_seq_one_letter_code
_entity_poly.pdbx_strand_id
1 'polypeptide(L)'
;MEEALQKFFLDLQSCIQCELCVQICPVDAIIMMRVPAKPVTLRSDLYLTKSKMMNNAKIYDESWARGSLLQESHKPIIKDNK
;
A
#
# COMPACT_ATOMS: atom_id res chain seq x y z
N MET A 1 -21.45 -16.77 9.07
CA MET A 1 -20.04 -16.37 9.30
C MET A 1 -19.35 -16.18 7.95
N GLU A 2 -19.85 -15.25 7.14
CA GLU A 2 -19.35 -14.98 5.78
C GLU A 2 -19.28 -13.46 5.54
N GLU A 3 -19.01 -12.68 6.59
CA GLU A 3 -19.00 -11.21 6.49
C GLU A 3 -17.62 -10.59 6.71
N ALA A 4 -16.62 -11.38 7.11
CA ALA A 4 -15.30 -10.86 7.45
C ALA A 4 -14.34 -10.70 6.25
N LEU A 5 -14.67 -11.25 5.07
CA LEU A 5 -13.70 -11.32 3.95
C LEU A 5 -13.90 -10.30 2.82
N GLN A 6 -14.74 -9.28 2.94
CA GLN A 6 -15.14 -8.44 1.78
C GLN A 6 -15.01 -6.92 1.97
N LYS A 7 -14.27 -6.42 2.95
CA LYS A 7 -14.05 -4.96 3.08
C LYS A 7 -12.60 -4.63 3.44
N PHE A 8 -11.86 -4.15 2.43
CA PHE A 8 -10.57 -3.49 2.62
C PHE A 8 -10.78 -1.98 2.68
N PHE A 9 -10.43 -1.39 3.81
CA PHE A 9 -10.39 0.06 4.02
C PHE A 9 -9.09 0.42 4.74
N LEU A 10 -8.57 1.61 4.45
CA LEU A 10 -7.39 2.16 5.11
C LEU A 10 -7.80 3.41 5.89
N ASP A 11 -7.56 3.41 7.19
CA ASP A 11 -7.76 4.58 8.05
C ASP A 11 -6.50 5.45 8.01
N LEU A 12 -6.56 6.57 7.30
CA LEU A 12 -5.44 7.51 7.19
C LEU A 12 -5.14 8.24 8.50
N GLN A 13 -6.04 8.22 9.49
CA GLN A 13 -5.75 8.80 10.79
C GLN A 13 -4.77 7.96 11.61
N SER A 14 -4.86 6.63 11.48
CA SER A 14 -3.94 5.70 12.14
C SER A 14 -2.73 5.35 11.29
N CYS A 15 -2.81 5.57 9.98
CA CYS A 15 -1.71 5.35 9.06
C CYS A 15 -0.56 6.31 9.32
N ILE A 16 0.62 5.77 9.64
CA ILE A 16 1.85 6.56 9.81
C ILE A 16 2.71 6.63 8.54
N GLN A 17 2.17 6.16 7.41
CA GLN A 17 2.81 6.23 6.08
C GLN A 17 4.20 5.55 6.01
N CYS A 18 4.39 4.45 6.76
CA CYS A 18 5.65 3.72 6.86
C CYS A 18 5.93 2.71 5.73
N GLU A 19 5.04 2.56 4.76
CA GLU A 19 5.17 1.63 3.61
C GLU A 19 5.25 0.13 3.95
N LEU A 20 5.11 -0.28 5.22
CA LEU A 20 5.14 -1.71 5.61
C LEU A 20 4.07 -2.55 4.92
N CYS A 21 2.88 -1.97 4.67
CA CYS A 21 1.82 -2.65 3.90
C CYS A 21 2.20 -2.90 2.44
N VAL A 22 3.03 -2.02 1.84
CA VAL A 22 3.58 -2.19 0.48
C VAL A 22 4.61 -3.31 0.50
N GLN A 23 5.57 -3.25 1.43
CA GLN A 23 6.66 -4.22 1.53
C GLN A 23 6.16 -5.66 1.71
N ILE A 24 5.12 -5.88 2.51
CA ILE A 24 4.62 -7.24 2.76
C ILE A 24 3.75 -7.78 1.62
N CYS A 25 3.23 -6.92 0.74
CA CYS A 25 2.34 -7.35 -0.31
C CYS A 25 3.11 -8.14 -1.38
N PRO A 26 2.82 -9.44 -1.58
CA PRO A 26 3.58 -10.28 -2.52
C PRO A 26 3.20 -10.06 -3.99
N VAL A 27 2.07 -9.38 -4.23
CA VAL A 27 1.47 -9.20 -5.58
C VAL A 27 1.23 -7.74 -5.91
N ASP A 28 1.82 -6.81 -5.15
CA ASP A 28 1.71 -5.37 -5.37
C ASP A 28 0.26 -4.85 -5.44
N ALA A 29 -0.66 -5.44 -4.66
CA ALA A 29 -2.06 -4.99 -4.59
C ALA A 29 -2.24 -3.63 -3.90
N ILE A 30 -1.27 -3.22 -3.09
CA ILE A 30 -1.19 -1.89 -2.47
C ILE A 30 0.19 -1.28 -2.75
N ILE A 31 0.19 -0.03 -3.20
CA ILE A 31 1.39 0.73 -3.56
C ILE A 31 1.24 2.14 -2.97
N MET A 32 2.37 2.75 -2.59
CA MET A 32 2.38 4.14 -2.11
C MET A 32 2.35 5.11 -3.30
N MET A 33 1.60 6.20 -3.18
CA MET A 33 1.57 7.25 -4.21
C MET A 33 2.82 8.14 -4.08
N ARG A 34 3.28 8.71 -5.19
CA ARG A 34 4.40 9.67 -5.19
C ARG A 34 4.07 11.02 -4.52
N VAL A 35 2.79 11.28 -4.29
CA VAL A 35 2.29 12.53 -3.70
C VAL A 35 1.89 12.33 -2.24
N PRO A 36 2.08 13.34 -1.37
CA PRO A 36 1.64 13.28 0.01
C PRO A 36 0.11 13.24 0.13
N ALA A 37 -0.38 12.80 1.29
CA ALA A 37 -1.80 12.79 1.58
C ALA A 37 -2.40 14.21 1.48
N LYS A 38 -3.56 14.32 0.84
CA LYS A 38 -4.28 15.60 0.72
C LYS A 38 -4.89 15.99 2.07
N PRO A 39 -4.79 17.27 2.48
CA PRO A 39 -5.50 17.74 3.66
C PRO A 39 -7.01 17.68 3.40
N VAL A 40 -7.75 17.15 4.38
CA VAL A 40 -9.21 17.05 4.35
C VAL A 40 -9.77 17.59 5.65
N THR A 41 -11.02 18.06 5.62
CA THR A 41 -11.67 18.69 6.78
C THR A 41 -12.56 17.73 7.56
N LEU A 42 -13.11 16.70 6.89
CA LEU A 42 -13.98 15.72 7.51
C LEU A 42 -13.20 14.45 7.85
N ARG A 43 -13.44 13.91 9.06
CA ARG A 43 -12.85 12.64 9.49
C ARG A 43 -13.22 11.48 8.56
N SER A 44 -14.42 11.47 8.00
CA SER A 44 -14.87 10.45 7.04
C SER A 44 -14.03 10.41 5.77
N ASP A 45 -13.38 11.51 5.41
CA ASP A 45 -12.53 11.58 4.22
C ASP A 45 -11.16 10.93 4.43
N LEU A 46 -10.75 10.77 5.69
CA LEU A 46 -9.55 10.01 6.07
C LEU A 46 -9.76 8.49 5.95
N TYR A 47 -11.00 8.00 5.84
CA TYR A 47 -11.26 6.61 5.51
C TYR A 47 -11.20 6.39 3.99
N LEU A 48 -10.15 5.70 3.56
CA LEU A 48 -9.99 5.24 2.18
C LEU A 48 -10.69 3.90 2.00
N THR A 49 -11.82 3.92 1.32
CA THR A 49 -12.49 2.71 0.85
C THR A 49 -11.79 2.16 -0.39
N LYS A 50 -12.02 0.88 -0.72
CA LYS A 50 -11.54 0.27 -1.97
C LYS A 50 -11.82 1.15 -3.19
N SER A 51 -13.03 1.71 -3.32
CA SER A 51 -13.38 2.60 -4.44
C SER A 51 -12.51 3.86 -4.49
N LYS A 52 -12.28 4.53 -3.36
CA LYS A 52 -11.38 5.69 -3.28
C LYS A 52 -9.95 5.32 -3.68
N MET A 53 -9.44 4.18 -3.22
CA MET A 53 -8.09 3.70 -3.58
C MET A 53 -7.96 3.38 -5.08
N MET A 54 -8.96 2.72 -5.66
CA MET A 54 -8.98 2.44 -7.11
C MET A 54 -9.06 3.72 -7.94
N ASN A 55 -9.72 4.78 -7.45
CA ASN A 55 -9.73 6.08 -8.12
C ASN A 55 -8.38 6.78 -8.00
N ASN A 56 -7.73 6.72 -6.83
CA ASN A 56 -6.39 7.26 -6.65
C ASN A 56 -5.39 6.61 -7.64
N ALA A 57 -5.47 5.29 -7.84
CA ALA A 57 -4.62 4.58 -8.79
C ALA A 57 -4.77 5.03 -10.26
N LYS A 58 -5.88 5.67 -10.62
CA LYS A 58 -6.09 6.25 -11.97
C LYS A 58 -5.52 7.66 -12.11
N ILE A 59 -5.34 8.35 -10.99
CA ILE A 59 -5.02 9.79 -10.95
C ILE A 59 -3.55 10.02 -10.65
N TYR A 60 -2.97 9.20 -9.77
CA TYR A 60 -1.62 9.42 -9.25
C TYR A 60 -0.67 8.34 -9.70
N ASP A 61 0.57 8.74 -9.90
CA ASP A 61 1.68 7.83 -10.14
C ASP A 61 2.12 7.14 -8.86
N GLU A 62 2.65 5.93 -9.04
CA GLU A 62 3.32 5.18 -8.01
C GLU A 62 4.60 5.86 -7.52
N SER A 63 4.90 5.64 -6.24
CA SER A 63 6.16 6.01 -5.61
C SER A 63 7.32 5.17 -6.18
N TRP A 64 8.46 5.16 -5.49
CA TRP A 64 9.65 4.44 -5.93
C TRP A 64 9.61 2.93 -5.65
N ALA A 65 8.85 2.49 -4.63
CA ALA A 65 8.89 1.13 -4.13
C ALA A 65 7.65 0.30 -4.51
N ARG A 66 7.90 -0.95 -4.95
CA ARG A 66 6.94 -2.05 -5.05
C ARG A 66 7.27 -3.13 -4.01
N GLY A 67 6.26 -3.84 -3.52
CA GLY A 67 6.44 -4.93 -2.56
C GLY A 67 7.32 -6.05 -3.13
N SER A 68 7.07 -6.46 -4.37
CA SER A 68 7.89 -7.44 -5.09
C SER A 68 9.38 -7.05 -5.14
N LEU A 69 9.69 -5.83 -5.56
CA LEU A 69 11.05 -5.29 -5.64
C LEU A 69 11.75 -5.22 -4.27
N LEU A 70 11.02 -4.78 -3.23
CA LEU A 70 11.57 -4.70 -1.87
C LEU A 70 11.83 -6.11 -1.31
N GLN A 71 10.95 -7.06 -1.55
CA GLN A 71 11.13 -8.45 -1.12
C GLN A 71 12.31 -9.11 -1.82
N GLU A 72 12.51 -8.84 -3.11
CA GLU A 72 13.70 -9.28 -3.85
C GLU A 72 14.99 -8.72 -3.27
N SER A 73 14.99 -7.45 -2.88
CA SER A 73 16.15 -6.80 -2.27
C SER A 73 16.57 -7.43 -0.93
N HIS A 74 15.64 -8.08 -0.22
CA HIS A 74 15.92 -8.79 1.03
C HIS A 74 16.34 -10.26 0.82
N LYS A 75 16.32 -10.78 -0.41
CA LYS A 75 16.72 -12.17 -0.66
C LYS A 75 18.21 -12.34 -0.29
N PRO A 76 18.56 -13.40 0.48
CA PRO A 76 19.94 -13.66 0.80
C PRO A 76 20.74 -13.95 -0.48
N ILE A 77 21.94 -13.38 -0.59
CA ILE A 77 22.86 -13.72 -1.67
C ILE A 77 23.44 -15.10 -1.36
N ILE A 78 22.87 -16.13 -1.98
CA ILE A 78 23.41 -17.48 -1.91
C ILE A 78 24.61 -17.52 -2.84
N LYS A 79 25.82 -17.50 -2.28
CA LYS A 79 27.04 -17.78 -3.04
C LYS A 79 27.15 -19.30 -3.17
N ASP A 80 26.83 -19.82 -4.35
CA ASP A 80 27.13 -21.20 -4.69
C ASP A 80 28.65 -21.36 -4.73
N ASN A 81 29.22 -21.93 -3.67
CA ASN A 81 30.62 -22.35 -3.63
C ASN A 81 30.75 -23.63 -4.47
N LYS A 82 30.83 -23.48 -5.79
CA LYS A 82 31.32 -24.54 -6.67
C LYS A 82 32.79 -24.31 -7.00
#